data_AF-A0A6A5G3Q4-F1
#
_entry.id   AF-A0A6A5G3Q4-F1
#
_cell.length_a   1.000
_cell.length_b   1.000
_cell.length_c   1.000
_cell.angle_alpha   90.00
_cell.angle_beta   90.00
_cell.angle_gamma   90.00
#
_symmetry.space_group_name_H-M   'P 1'
#
loop_
_entity.id
_entity.type
_entity.pdbx_description
1 polymer ?
#
loop_
_entity_poly.entity_id
_entity_poly.type
_entity_poly.pdbx_seq_one_letter_code
_entity_poly.pdbx_strand_id
1 'polypeptide(L)'
;MTPEPTKLPELLLSHHTEPTELDENMECGVCNTEVKKNSFLEHLECCAAGTKIPHLMMNVFFLEEEVIARDDILEKNFLHLVNDEPLELRNQNCLYCSNADMHADGLCRNVKRTHFLGGMFQNSANEYFDMIKLIHALKNQATVLLLKMQQKRKMDRIILLLQVVFRIENGGNLMECLPADAFKVLKKIEKKDTEAVSKMRLELRKNAEEELNFSELARNLCLEEMVKELLTMDIKNPRISPFEFVNTA
;
A
#
# COMPACT_ATOMS: atom_id res chain seq x y z
N MET A 1 -3.71 -18.27 42.38
CA MET A 1 -4.22 -17.07 41.68
C MET A 1 -3.65 -17.13 40.27
N THR A 2 -4.50 -17.26 39.26
CA THR A 2 -4.09 -17.16 37.85
C THR A 2 -3.64 -15.72 37.59
N PRO A 3 -2.43 -15.48 37.06
CA PRO A 3 -2.05 -14.14 36.66
C PRO A 3 -2.94 -13.72 35.49
N GLU A 4 -3.54 -12.54 35.58
CA GLU A 4 -4.28 -11.95 34.47
C GLU A 4 -3.35 -11.82 33.25
N PRO A 5 -3.84 -12.09 32.03
CA PRO A 5 -3.08 -11.83 30.83
C PRO A 5 -2.70 -10.35 30.81
N THR A 6 -1.41 -10.09 30.69
CA THR A 6 -0.89 -8.73 30.55
C THR A 6 -1.51 -8.19 29.27
N LYS A 7 -2.38 -7.18 29.36
CA LYS A 7 -2.88 -6.48 28.17
C LYS A 7 -1.64 -5.97 27.42
N LEU A 8 -1.45 -6.46 26.20
CA LEU A 8 -0.50 -5.90 25.26
C LEU A 8 -0.66 -4.37 25.27
N PRO A 9 0.42 -3.58 25.25
CA PRO A 9 0.32 -2.15 25.07
C PRO A 9 -0.55 -1.89 23.83
N GLU A 10 -1.63 -1.11 23.97
CA GLU A 10 -2.55 -0.67 22.90
C GLU A 10 -1.85 0.18 21.80
N LEU A 11 -0.52 0.16 21.73
CA LEU A 11 0.30 1.12 21.01
C LEU A 11 0.88 0.63 19.67
N LEU A 12 0.59 -0.58 19.21
CA LEU A 12 1.14 -1.06 17.93
C LEU A 12 0.17 -1.82 17.01
N LEU A 13 -1.09 -1.98 17.41
CA LEU A 13 -2.07 -2.81 16.70
C LEU A 13 -3.45 -2.14 16.55
N SER A 14 -3.49 -0.82 16.35
CA SER A 14 -4.72 -0.14 15.90
C SER A 14 -4.98 -0.32 14.39
N HIS A 15 -4.67 -1.50 13.85
CA HIS A 15 -5.34 -2.01 12.64
C HIS A 15 -6.36 -3.10 12.96
N HIS A 16 -6.58 -3.43 14.25
CA HIS A 16 -7.86 -3.94 14.74
C HIS A 16 -8.93 -2.84 14.70
N THR A 17 -9.24 -2.36 13.51
CA THR A 17 -10.66 -2.33 13.18
C THR A 17 -11.00 -3.79 12.91
N GLU A 18 -12.03 -4.32 13.57
CA GLU A 18 -12.84 -5.36 12.96
C GLU A 18 -13.01 -5.03 11.45
N PRO A 19 -13.31 -5.96 10.54
CA PRO A 19 -13.93 -5.58 9.29
C PRO A 19 -15.34 -5.01 9.59
N THR A 20 -15.47 -4.03 10.49
CA THR A 20 -16.07 -2.77 10.10
C THR A 20 -15.68 -2.52 8.65
N GLU A 21 -16.59 -2.91 7.76
CA GLU A 21 -16.92 -2.12 6.59
C GLU A 21 -17.19 -0.69 7.07
N LEU A 22 -16.17 0.01 7.56
CA LEU A 22 -16.16 1.45 7.60
C LEU A 22 -16.34 1.79 6.13
N ASP A 23 -17.46 2.43 5.86
CA ASP A 23 -17.89 2.98 4.57
C ASP A 23 -16.81 4.01 4.16
N GLU A 24 -15.62 3.53 3.80
CA GLU A 24 -14.46 4.33 3.45
C GLU A 24 -14.80 4.96 2.11
N ASN A 25 -15.21 6.22 2.16
CA ASN A 25 -15.39 7.01 0.97
C ASN A 25 -14.00 7.43 0.46
N MET A 26 -13.77 7.18 -0.81
CA MET A 26 -12.62 7.67 -1.55
C MET A 26 -13.04 8.81 -2.46
N GLU A 27 -12.30 9.92 -2.44
CA GLU A 27 -12.52 11.00 -3.39
C GLU A 27 -11.95 10.61 -4.76
N CYS A 28 -12.78 10.61 -5.80
CA CYS A 28 -12.31 10.42 -7.15
C CYS A 28 -11.57 11.68 -7.66
N GLY A 29 -10.25 11.61 -7.79
CA GLY A 29 -9.43 12.69 -8.34
C GLY A 29 -9.67 13.04 -9.82
N VAL A 30 -10.71 12.51 -10.48
CA VAL A 30 -11.14 12.93 -11.82
C VAL A 30 -12.34 13.87 -11.77
N CYS A 31 -13.39 13.48 -11.04
CA CYS A 31 -14.66 14.19 -10.95
C CYS A 31 -14.94 14.81 -9.57
N ASN A 32 -14.01 14.65 -8.63
CA ASN A 32 -14.06 15.12 -7.24
C ASN A 32 -15.33 14.69 -6.51
N THR A 33 -15.80 13.48 -6.81
CA THR A 33 -16.97 12.88 -6.18
C THR A 33 -16.49 11.86 -5.15
N GLU A 34 -17.11 11.85 -3.97
CA GLU A 34 -16.91 10.78 -2.99
C GLU A 34 -17.60 9.50 -3.47
N VAL A 35 -16.86 8.40 -3.47
CA VAL A 35 -17.31 7.10 -3.92
C VAL A 35 -16.90 6.08 -2.87
N LYS A 36 -17.81 5.19 -2.47
CA LYS A 36 -17.49 4.08 -1.58
C LYS A 36 -16.34 3.25 -2.15
N LYS A 37 -15.38 2.86 -1.32
CA LYS A 37 -14.21 2.04 -1.71
C LYS A 37 -14.59 0.84 -2.58
N ASN A 38 -15.63 0.11 -2.19
CA ASN A 38 -16.11 -1.09 -2.90
C ASN A 38 -16.66 -0.80 -4.30
N SER A 39 -17.05 0.43 -4.58
CA SER A 39 -17.53 0.89 -5.90
C SER A 39 -16.51 1.77 -6.61
N PHE A 40 -15.33 2.00 -6.03
CA PHE A 40 -14.34 2.96 -6.54
C PHE A 40 -13.74 2.52 -7.88
N LEU A 41 -13.45 1.22 -8.04
CA LEU A 41 -12.93 0.69 -9.30
C LEU A 41 -13.96 0.79 -10.43
N GLU A 42 -15.19 0.38 -10.21
CA GLU A 42 -16.30 0.51 -11.18
C GLU A 42 -16.51 1.98 -11.59
N HIS A 43 -16.46 2.88 -10.60
CA HIS A 43 -16.50 4.31 -10.86
C HIS A 43 -15.34 4.77 -11.76
N LEU A 44 -14.11 4.33 -11.49
CA LEU A 44 -12.94 4.69 -12.29
C LEU A 44 -13.00 4.12 -13.71
N GLU A 45 -13.56 2.92 -13.91
CA GLU A 45 -13.76 2.34 -15.24
C GLU A 45 -14.62 3.25 -16.13
N CYS A 46 -15.62 3.91 -15.55
CA CYS A 46 -16.44 4.89 -16.25
C CYS A 46 -15.76 6.28 -16.31
N CYS A 47 -15.30 6.77 -15.17
CA CYS A 47 -14.85 8.16 -15.00
C CYS A 47 -13.48 8.41 -15.65
N ALA A 48 -12.62 7.40 -15.68
CA ALA A 48 -11.29 7.40 -16.29
C ALA A 48 -11.20 6.44 -17.49
N ALA A 49 -12.34 6.15 -18.14
CA ALA A 49 -12.44 5.28 -19.31
C ALA A 49 -11.37 5.63 -20.38
N GLY A 50 -10.76 4.60 -20.96
CA GLY A 50 -9.71 4.75 -21.97
C GLY A 50 -8.33 5.14 -21.42
N THR A 51 -8.13 5.08 -20.10
CA THR A 51 -6.82 5.28 -19.47
C THR A 51 -6.38 4.07 -18.67
N LYS A 52 -5.12 4.08 -18.22
CA LYS A 52 -4.57 3.00 -17.38
C LYS A 52 -4.88 3.17 -15.89
N ILE A 53 -5.56 4.25 -15.49
CA ILE A 53 -5.80 4.59 -14.08
C ILE A 53 -6.56 3.47 -13.34
N PRO A 54 -7.66 2.91 -13.87
CA PRO A 54 -8.40 1.84 -13.17
C PRO A 54 -7.52 0.63 -12.89
N HIS A 55 -6.74 0.18 -13.89
CA HIS A 55 -5.81 -0.94 -13.74
C HIS A 55 -4.70 -0.66 -12.72
N LEU A 56 -4.14 0.55 -12.69
CA LEU A 56 -3.11 0.91 -11.70
C LEU A 56 -3.69 0.83 -10.28
N MET A 57 -4.90 1.36 -10.07
CA MET A 57 -5.56 1.34 -8.76
C MET A 57 -6.01 -0.06 -8.34
N MET A 58 -6.46 -0.89 -9.27
CA MET A 58 -6.78 -2.30 -9.00
C MET A 58 -5.55 -3.05 -8.46
N ASN A 59 -4.38 -2.86 -9.09
CA ASN A 59 -3.13 -3.44 -8.60
C ASN A 59 -2.73 -2.90 -7.23
N VAL A 60 -2.97 -1.62 -6.96
CA VAL A 60 -2.71 -1.02 -5.65
C VAL A 60 -3.53 -1.73 -4.57
N PHE A 61 -4.84 -1.88 -4.76
CA PHE A 61 -5.70 -2.52 -3.77
C PHE A 61 -5.32 -3.98 -3.53
N PHE A 62 -5.04 -4.72 -4.59
CA PHE A 62 -4.56 -6.10 -4.46
C PHE A 62 -3.25 -6.20 -3.65
N LEU A 63 -2.29 -5.31 -3.91
CA LEU A 63 -1.02 -5.30 -3.18
C LEU A 63 -1.19 -4.85 -1.73
N GLU A 64 -2.10 -3.91 -1.44
CA GLU A 64 -2.42 -3.50 -0.07
C GLU A 64 -3.03 -4.66 0.73
N GLU A 65 -3.95 -5.43 0.14
CA GLU A 65 -4.51 -6.64 0.75
C GLU A 65 -3.42 -7.69 1.03
N GLU A 66 -2.48 -7.88 0.11
CA GLU A 66 -1.34 -8.80 0.31
C GLU A 66 -0.38 -8.34 1.42
N VAL A 67 -0.22 -7.03 1.62
CA VAL A 67 0.56 -6.47 2.73
C VAL A 67 -0.15 -6.74 4.06
N ILE A 68 -1.46 -6.49 4.13
CA ILE A 68 -2.27 -6.77 5.33
C ILE A 68 -2.22 -8.25 5.69
N ALA A 69 -2.48 -9.14 4.73
CA ALA A 69 -2.44 -10.59 4.96
C ALA A 69 -1.07 -11.09 5.44
N ARG A 70 0.02 -10.40 5.07
CA ARG A 70 1.37 -10.69 5.55
C ARG A 70 1.62 -10.26 6.99
N ASP A 71 1.05 -9.14 7.41
CA ASP A 71 1.16 -8.71 8.79
C ASP A 71 0.27 -9.56 9.70
N ASP A 72 -0.94 -9.91 9.25
CA ASP A 72 -1.86 -10.80 9.96
C ASP A 72 -1.21 -12.16 10.30
N ILE A 73 -0.51 -12.77 9.33
CA ILE A 73 0.14 -14.07 9.57
C ILE A 73 1.35 -13.95 10.51
N LEU A 74 2.02 -12.80 10.56
CA LEU A 74 3.11 -12.56 11.50
C LEU A 74 2.56 -12.36 12.91
N GLU A 75 1.51 -11.57 13.07
CA GLU A 75 0.83 -11.34 14.35
C GLU A 75 0.25 -12.64 14.89
N LYS A 76 -0.42 -13.42 14.04
CA LYS A 76 -0.97 -14.72 14.42
C LYS A 76 0.11 -15.70 14.88
N ASN A 77 1.20 -15.79 14.13
CA ASN A 77 2.33 -16.63 14.55
C ASN A 77 3.04 -16.10 15.80
N PHE A 78 3.07 -14.79 16.02
CA PHE A 78 3.54 -14.22 17.29
C PHE A 78 2.68 -14.70 18.46
N LEU A 79 1.34 -14.66 18.34
CA LEU A 79 0.44 -15.19 19.37
C LEU A 79 0.64 -16.70 19.58
N HIS A 80 0.85 -17.48 18.52
CA HIS A 80 1.18 -18.90 18.67
C HIS A 80 2.51 -19.12 19.39
N LEU A 81 3.53 -18.29 19.12
CA LEU A 81 4.79 -18.33 19.88
C LEU A 81 4.57 -17.99 21.36
N VAL A 82 3.69 -17.02 21.66
CA VAL A 82 3.31 -16.63 23.03
C VAL A 82 2.59 -17.78 23.76
N ASN A 83 1.67 -18.46 23.08
CA ASN A 83 0.84 -19.50 23.70
C ASN A 83 1.44 -20.90 23.61
N ASP A 84 2.61 -21.05 23.00
CA ASP A 84 3.25 -22.33 22.71
C ASP A 84 2.45 -23.25 21.77
N GLU A 85 1.64 -22.65 20.90
CA GLU A 85 0.77 -23.34 19.94
C GLU A 85 1.54 -23.72 18.66
N PRO A 86 0.99 -24.65 17.85
CA PRO A 86 1.53 -24.92 16.52
C PRO A 86 1.56 -23.68 15.64
N LEU A 87 2.65 -23.49 14.90
CA LEU A 87 2.87 -22.34 14.03
C LEU A 87 2.24 -22.55 12.66
N GLU A 88 1.71 -21.47 12.07
CA GLU A 88 1.10 -21.49 10.74
C GLU A 88 2.13 -21.25 9.64
N LEU A 89 2.11 -22.12 8.64
CA LEU A 89 2.86 -21.96 7.41
C LEU A 89 2.10 -21.07 6.42
N ARG A 90 2.83 -20.27 5.63
CA ARG A 90 2.24 -19.51 4.52
C ARG A 90 2.52 -20.22 3.21
N ASN A 91 1.46 -20.62 2.49
CA ASN A 91 1.60 -21.40 1.25
C ASN A 91 2.53 -22.62 1.44
N GLN A 92 2.40 -23.31 2.59
CA GLN A 92 3.22 -24.45 3.00
C GLN A 92 4.72 -24.14 3.22
N ASN A 93 5.10 -22.86 3.19
CA ASN A 93 6.47 -22.44 3.44
C ASN A 93 6.66 -22.01 4.90
N CYS A 94 7.76 -22.46 5.51
CA CYS A 94 8.17 -22.03 6.84
C CYS A 94 8.64 -20.58 6.78
N LEU A 95 8.05 -19.72 7.62
CA LEU A 95 8.38 -18.30 7.65
C LEU A 95 9.81 -18.02 8.18
N TYR A 96 10.39 -18.95 8.94
CA TYR A 96 11.78 -18.86 9.42
C TYR A 96 12.83 -19.34 8.41
N CYS A 97 12.49 -20.31 7.56
CA CYS A 97 13.43 -20.85 6.58
C CYS A 97 13.42 -19.99 5.30
N SER A 98 14.59 -19.64 4.79
CA SER A 98 14.70 -18.91 3.53
C SER A 98 14.46 -19.78 2.28
N ASN A 99 14.55 -21.11 2.43
CA ASN A 99 14.29 -22.07 1.36
C ASN A 99 13.90 -23.45 1.91
N ALA A 100 13.50 -24.36 1.01
CA ALA A 100 13.06 -25.70 1.35
C ALA A 100 14.19 -26.57 1.95
N ASP A 101 15.42 -26.41 1.48
CA ASP A 101 16.58 -27.19 1.96
C ASP A 101 16.85 -26.91 3.44
N MET A 102 16.82 -25.63 3.84
CA MET A 102 16.92 -25.23 5.24
C MET A 102 15.78 -25.77 6.12
N HIS A 103 14.61 -25.99 5.53
CA HIS A 103 13.48 -26.59 6.24
C HIS A 103 13.65 -28.10 6.39
N ALA A 104 14.21 -28.78 5.40
CA ALA A 104 14.42 -30.22 5.38
C ALA A 104 15.32 -30.70 6.54
N ASP A 105 16.32 -29.90 6.91
CA ASP A 105 17.20 -30.17 8.06
C ASP A 105 16.48 -30.11 9.41
N GLY A 106 15.24 -29.59 9.46
CA GLY A 106 14.41 -29.54 10.67
C GLY A 106 14.93 -28.61 11.77
N LEU A 107 16.03 -27.90 11.54
CA LEU A 107 16.68 -27.03 12.53
C LEU A 107 15.77 -25.88 12.98
N CYS A 108 14.91 -25.39 12.09
CA CYS A 108 13.91 -24.37 12.39
C CYS A 108 12.95 -24.76 13.53
N ARG A 109 12.80 -26.06 13.82
CA ARG A 109 11.94 -26.55 14.91
C ARG A 109 12.58 -26.40 16.29
N ASN A 110 13.90 -26.28 16.37
CA ASN A 110 14.64 -26.34 17.64
C ASN A 110 15.24 -24.99 18.05
N VAL A 111 14.84 -23.89 17.40
CA VAL A 111 15.31 -22.53 17.74
C VAL A 111 14.49 -21.92 18.88
N LYS A 112 15.01 -20.88 19.52
CA LYS A 112 14.25 -20.10 20.50
C LYS A 112 13.13 -19.31 19.82
N ARG A 113 12.05 -19.01 20.56
CA ARG A 113 10.91 -18.22 20.06
C ARG A 113 11.34 -16.90 19.41
N THR A 114 12.24 -16.19 20.08
CA THR A 114 12.81 -14.92 19.59
C THR A 114 13.61 -15.05 18.30
N HIS A 115 14.34 -16.15 18.14
CA HIS A 115 15.10 -16.41 16.91
C HIS A 115 14.16 -16.78 15.76
N PHE A 116 13.12 -17.57 16.05
CA PHE A 116 12.10 -17.89 15.07
C PHE A 116 11.41 -16.61 14.57
N LEU A 117 10.93 -15.76 15.50
CA LEU A 117 10.31 -14.47 15.18
C LEU A 117 11.25 -13.57 14.37
N GLY A 118 12.51 -13.44 14.77
CA GLY A 118 13.48 -12.65 14.02
C GLY A 118 13.67 -13.13 12.57
N GLY A 119 13.74 -14.45 12.37
CA GLY A 119 13.81 -15.04 11.03
C GLY A 119 12.55 -14.80 10.19
N MET A 120 11.35 -14.83 10.81
CA MET A 120 10.09 -14.48 10.14
C MET A 120 10.11 -13.05 9.59
N PHE A 121 10.54 -12.09 10.41
CA PHE A 121 10.66 -10.69 9.99
C PHE A 121 11.73 -10.51 8.91
N GLN A 122 12.88 -11.15 9.05
CA GLN A 122 13.97 -11.05 8.09
C GLN A 122 13.60 -11.61 6.72
N ASN A 123 13.00 -12.81 6.66
CA ASN A 123 12.64 -13.44 5.40
C ASN A 123 11.47 -12.74 4.71
N SER A 124 10.58 -12.11 5.48
CA SER A 124 9.47 -11.32 4.92
C SER A 124 9.88 -9.90 4.51
N ALA A 125 10.99 -9.36 5.02
CA ALA A 125 11.36 -7.95 4.86
C ALA A 125 11.49 -7.51 3.39
N ASN A 126 12.29 -8.22 2.58
CA ASN A 126 12.55 -7.81 1.21
C ASN A 126 11.26 -7.75 0.39
N GLU A 127 10.48 -8.84 0.40
CA GLU A 127 9.21 -8.91 -0.33
C GLU A 127 8.21 -7.87 0.17
N TYR A 128 8.16 -7.63 1.48
CA TYR A 128 7.29 -6.64 2.11
C TYR A 128 7.61 -5.22 1.61
N PHE A 129 8.87 -4.79 1.73
CA PHE A 129 9.27 -3.44 1.33
C PHE A 129 9.24 -3.22 -0.18
N ASP A 130 9.50 -4.27 -0.99
CA ASP A 130 9.37 -4.17 -2.44
C ASP A 130 7.92 -3.98 -2.88
N MET A 131 6.95 -4.62 -2.20
CA MET A 131 5.53 -4.37 -2.45
C MET A 131 5.12 -2.96 -2.02
N ILE A 132 5.56 -2.47 -0.86
CA ILE A 132 5.28 -1.09 -0.44
C ILE A 132 5.81 -0.09 -1.47
N LYS A 133 7.05 -0.25 -1.93
CA LYS A 133 7.63 0.58 -3.00
C LYS A 133 6.79 0.53 -4.28
N LEU A 134 6.33 -0.66 -4.67
CA LEU A 134 5.49 -0.84 -5.85
C LEU A 134 4.13 -0.16 -5.68
N ILE A 135 3.48 -0.28 -4.51
CA ILE A 135 2.23 0.41 -4.17
C ILE A 135 2.39 1.92 -4.37
N HIS A 136 3.42 2.53 -3.77
CA HIS A 136 3.66 3.96 -3.94
C HIS A 136 3.95 4.34 -5.39
N ALA A 137 4.73 3.54 -6.12
CA ALA A 137 5.02 3.81 -7.53
C ALA A 137 3.74 3.82 -8.38
N LEU A 138 2.83 2.85 -8.17
CA LEU A 138 1.56 2.74 -8.86
C LEU A 138 0.60 3.88 -8.48
N LYS A 139 0.45 4.18 -7.18
CA LYS A 139 -0.34 5.33 -6.69
C LYS A 139 0.17 6.63 -7.29
N ASN A 140 1.48 6.87 -7.26
CA ASN A 140 2.08 8.07 -7.81
C ASN A 140 1.84 8.20 -9.33
N GLN A 141 1.92 7.09 -10.05
CA GLN A 141 1.61 7.06 -11.48
C GLN A 141 0.13 7.38 -11.73
N ALA A 142 -0.79 6.79 -10.96
CA ALA A 142 -2.21 7.05 -11.06
C ALA A 142 -2.53 8.53 -10.77
N THR A 143 -2.01 9.10 -9.68
CA THR A 143 -2.21 10.50 -9.30
C THR A 143 -1.73 11.48 -10.37
N VAL A 144 -0.56 11.23 -10.99
CA VAL A 144 -0.06 12.06 -12.10
C VAL A 144 -0.97 11.96 -13.32
N LEU A 145 -1.49 10.77 -13.65
CA LEU A 145 -2.41 10.60 -14.76
C LEU A 145 -3.76 11.28 -14.48
N LEU A 146 -4.26 11.21 -13.25
CA LEU A 146 -5.47 11.90 -12.80
C LEU A 146 -5.35 13.42 -13.03
N LEU A 147 -4.26 14.04 -12.55
CA LEU A 147 -4.02 15.47 -12.76
C LEU A 147 -3.97 15.83 -14.25
N LYS A 148 -3.23 15.05 -15.05
CA LYS A 148 -3.15 15.28 -16.50
C LYS A 148 -4.50 15.18 -17.18
N MET A 149 -5.36 14.25 -16.76
CA MET A 149 -6.72 14.14 -17.28
C MET A 149 -7.57 15.35 -16.91
N GLN A 150 -7.52 15.81 -15.66
CA GLN A 150 -8.23 17.02 -15.22
C GLN A 150 -7.79 18.25 -16.02
N GLN A 151 -6.47 18.43 -16.20
CA GLN A 151 -5.88 19.50 -17.00
C GLN A 151 -6.35 19.44 -18.46
N LYS A 152 -6.33 18.24 -19.08
CA LYS A 152 -6.82 18.04 -20.44
C LYS A 152 -8.30 18.42 -20.57
N ARG A 153 -9.17 17.92 -19.69
CA ARG A 153 -10.61 18.25 -19.70
C ARG A 153 -10.87 19.73 -19.53
N LYS A 154 -10.09 20.40 -18.68
CA LYS A 154 -10.15 21.85 -18.50
C LYS A 154 -9.74 22.58 -19.77
N MET A 155 -8.65 22.15 -20.42
CA MET A 155 -8.19 22.73 -21.68
C MET A 155 -9.23 22.54 -22.79
N ASP A 156 -9.79 21.34 -22.93
CA ASP A 156 -10.83 21.02 -23.92
C ASP A 156 -12.07 21.94 -23.76
N ARG A 157 -12.48 22.21 -22.51
CA ARG A 157 -13.57 23.15 -22.21
C ARG A 157 -13.24 24.59 -22.62
N ILE A 158 -12.01 25.05 -22.36
CA ILE A 158 -11.56 26.39 -22.75
C ILE A 158 -11.52 26.50 -24.27
N ILE A 159 -10.97 25.49 -24.94
CA ILE A 159 -10.92 25.40 -26.41
C ILE A 159 -12.34 25.49 -27.00
N LEU A 160 -13.29 24.71 -26.49
CA LEU A 160 -14.67 24.72 -26.95
C LEU A 160 -15.32 26.10 -26.76
N LEU A 161 -15.08 26.75 -25.62
CA LEU A 161 -15.59 28.09 -25.35
C LEU A 161 -15.00 29.12 -26.34
N LEU A 162 -13.71 29.03 -26.65
CA LEU A 162 -13.07 29.90 -27.64
C LEU A 162 -13.62 29.64 -29.05
N GLN A 163 -13.88 28.39 -29.43
CA GLN A 163 -14.53 28.05 -30.70
C GLN A 163 -15.89 28.74 -30.84
N VAL A 164 -16.72 28.71 -29.79
CA VAL A 164 -18.03 29.36 -29.77
C VAL A 164 -17.88 30.88 -29.85
N VAL A 165 -17.01 31.47 -29.04
CA VAL A 165 -16.80 32.93 -28.97
C VAL A 165 -16.31 33.49 -30.31
N PHE A 166 -15.37 32.80 -30.96
CA PHE A 166 -14.78 33.22 -32.24
C PHE A 166 -15.47 32.63 -33.47
N ARG A 167 -16.55 31.87 -33.29
CA ARG A 167 -17.31 31.20 -34.38
C ARG A 167 -16.41 30.37 -35.30
N ILE A 168 -15.49 29.62 -34.72
CA ILE A 168 -14.55 28.76 -35.46
C ILE A 168 -15.23 27.41 -35.70
N GLU A 169 -15.70 27.18 -36.93
CA GLU A 169 -16.45 25.96 -37.30
C GLU A 169 -15.56 24.72 -37.48
N ASN A 170 -14.25 24.90 -37.67
CA ASN A 170 -13.34 23.81 -38.05
C ASN A 170 -12.22 23.61 -37.00
N GLY A 171 -12.29 22.52 -36.24
CA GLY A 171 -11.34 22.22 -35.15
C GLY A 171 -9.90 21.97 -35.59
N GLY A 172 -9.67 21.59 -36.85
CA GLY A 172 -8.35 21.29 -37.40
C GLY A 172 -7.38 22.48 -37.45
N ASN A 173 -7.90 23.70 -37.62
CA ASN A 173 -7.12 24.94 -37.70
C ASN A 173 -7.37 25.88 -36.52
N LEU A 174 -7.89 25.35 -35.39
CA LEU A 174 -8.27 26.16 -34.24
C LEU A 174 -7.14 27.12 -33.80
N MET A 175 -5.93 26.60 -33.66
CA MET A 175 -4.78 27.39 -33.20
C MET A 175 -4.37 28.50 -34.18
N GLU A 176 -4.69 28.35 -35.47
CA GLU A 176 -4.41 29.35 -36.51
C GLU A 176 -5.48 30.44 -36.57
N CYS A 177 -6.72 30.10 -36.18
CA CYS A 177 -7.86 31.02 -36.18
C CYS A 177 -8.02 31.81 -34.88
N LEU A 178 -7.31 31.42 -33.80
CA LEU A 178 -7.37 32.11 -32.52
C LEU A 178 -6.59 33.43 -32.55
N PRO A 179 -7.12 34.52 -31.96
CA PRO A 179 -6.35 35.73 -31.76
C PRO A 179 -5.07 35.46 -30.94
N ALA A 180 -4.01 36.20 -31.24
CA ALA A 180 -2.70 36.03 -30.62
C ALA A 180 -2.75 36.07 -29.08
N ASP A 181 -3.64 36.88 -28.50
CA ASP A 181 -3.79 36.98 -27.04
C ASP A 181 -4.46 35.75 -26.44
N ALA A 182 -5.48 35.19 -27.10
CA ALA A 182 -6.10 33.93 -26.68
C ALA A 182 -5.09 32.78 -26.74
N PHE A 183 -4.30 32.72 -27.82
CA PHE A 183 -3.24 31.73 -27.99
C PHE A 183 -2.15 31.85 -26.90
N LYS A 184 -1.71 33.07 -26.57
CA LYS A 184 -0.75 33.31 -25.46
C LYS A 184 -1.30 32.81 -24.12
N VAL A 185 -2.59 32.99 -23.87
CA VAL A 185 -3.24 32.50 -22.64
C VAL A 185 -3.23 30.97 -22.60
N LEU A 186 -3.57 30.28 -23.70
CA LEU A 186 -3.53 28.82 -23.77
C LEU A 186 -2.11 28.29 -23.47
N LYS A 187 -1.08 28.84 -24.12
CA LYS A 187 0.32 28.48 -23.84
C LYS A 187 0.73 28.71 -22.39
N LYS A 188 0.23 29.78 -21.77
CA LYS A 188 0.49 30.06 -20.35
C LYS A 188 -0.15 29.01 -19.44
N ILE A 189 -1.34 28.52 -19.79
CA ILE A 189 -2.02 27.44 -19.06
C ILE A 189 -1.24 26.13 -19.23
N GLU A 190 -0.90 25.74 -20.45
CA GLU A 190 -0.10 24.52 -20.72
C GLU A 190 1.23 24.52 -19.95
N LYS A 191 1.90 25.68 -19.91
CA LYS A 191 3.14 25.84 -19.13
C LYS A 191 2.90 25.62 -17.64
N LYS A 192 1.88 26.26 -17.06
CA LYS A 192 1.51 26.08 -15.65
C LYS A 192 1.13 24.64 -15.32
N ASP A 193 0.41 23.99 -16.22
CA ASP A 193 -0.02 22.60 -16.05
C ASP A 193 1.18 21.65 -16.06
N THR A 194 2.15 21.88 -16.95
CA THR A 194 3.41 21.15 -17.00
C THR A 194 4.24 21.35 -15.72
N GLU A 195 4.35 22.59 -15.25
CA GLU A 195 5.03 22.92 -13.99
C GLU A 195 4.36 22.24 -12.79
N ALA A 196 3.02 22.25 -12.74
CA ALA A 196 2.26 21.59 -11.68
C ALA A 196 2.49 20.07 -11.65
N VAL A 197 2.50 19.40 -12.82
CA VAL A 197 2.82 17.97 -12.91
C VAL A 197 4.25 17.68 -12.45
N SER A 198 5.21 18.53 -12.81
CA SER A 198 6.61 18.38 -12.38
C SER A 198 6.75 18.50 -10.86
N LYS A 199 6.11 19.54 -10.28
CA LYS A 199 6.09 19.77 -8.83
C LYS A 199 5.45 18.60 -8.08
N MET A 200 4.27 18.16 -8.53
CA MET A 200 3.54 17.04 -7.94
C MET A 200 4.37 15.75 -7.98
N ARG A 201 5.07 15.46 -9.08
CA ARG A 201 5.94 14.28 -9.15
C ARG A 201 7.06 14.29 -8.11
N LEU A 202 7.62 15.46 -7.84
CA LEU A 202 8.67 15.60 -6.83
C LEU A 202 8.11 15.40 -5.42
N GLU A 203 6.97 16.03 -5.12
CA GLU A 203 6.27 15.87 -3.83
C GLU A 203 5.87 14.42 -3.57
N LEU A 204 5.26 13.76 -4.56
CA LEU A 204 4.86 12.36 -4.45
C LEU A 204 6.02 11.39 -4.22
N ARG A 205 7.20 11.66 -4.80
CA ARG A 205 8.40 10.85 -4.54
C ARG A 205 8.90 11.04 -3.12
N LYS A 206 8.97 12.30 -2.66
CA LYS A 206 9.39 12.62 -1.31
C LYS A 206 8.47 11.97 -0.27
N ASN A 207 7.16 12.08 -0.47
CA ASN A 207 6.18 11.45 0.42
C ASN A 207 6.32 9.93 0.43
N ALA A 208 6.53 9.30 -0.73
CA ALA A 208 6.74 7.85 -0.80
C ALA A 208 8.02 7.39 -0.06
N GLU A 209 9.10 8.19 -0.12
CA GLU A 209 10.33 7.91 0.65
C GLU A 209 10.09 8.06 2.16
N GLU A 210 9.36 9.10 2.58
CA GLU A 210 9.00 9.31 3.98
C GLU A 210 8.10 8.20 4.54
N GLU A 211 7.08 7.77 3.77
CA GLU A 211 6.17 6.67 4.13
C GLU A 211 6.88 5.32 4.20
N LEU A 212 7.83 5.07 3.28
CA LEU A 212 8.66 3.86 3.32
C LEU A 212 9.55 3.83 4.57
N ASN A 213 10.22 4.94 4.88
CA ASN A 213 11.07 5.06 6.07
C ASN A 213 10.25 4.89 7.36
N PHE A 214 9.05 5.45 7.41
CA PHE A 214 8.12 5.27 8.52
C PHE A 214 7.71 3.80 8.66
N SER A 215 7.37 3.14 7.56
CA SER A 215 6.98 1.72 7.55
C SER A 215 8.11 0.81 8.04
N GLU A 216 9.35 1.08 7.63
CA GLU A 216 10.53 0.35 8.10
C GLU A 216 10.76 0.56 9.60
N LEU A 217 10.68 1.80 10.08
CA LEU A 217 10.82 2.11 11.50
C LEU A 217 9.72 1.44 12.34
N ALA A 218 8.46 1.54 11.91
CA ALA A 218 7.31 0.94 12.59
C ALA A 218 7.46 -0.58 12.71
N ARG A 219 7.90 -1.24 11.63
CA ARG A 219 8.14 -2.68 11.61
C ARG A 219 9.29 -3.10 12.54
N ASN A 220 10.37 -2.33 12.58
CA ASN A 220 11.50 -2.59 13.48
C ASN A 220 11.08 -2.43 14.96
N LEU A 221 10.33 -1.38 15.29
CA LEU A 221 9.78 -1.17 16.63
C LEU A 221 8.82 -2.30 17.03
N CYS A 222 7.97 -2.75 16.10
CA CYS A 222 7.09 -3.89 16.31
C CYS A 222 7.87 -5.17 16.67
N LEU A 223 8.92 -5.49 15.90
CA LEU A 223 9.79 -6.62 16.18
C LEU A 223 10.46 -6.50 17.55
N GLU A 224 10.98 -5.31 17.90
CA GLU A 224 11.62 -5.08 19.19
C GLU A 224 10.68 -5.34 20.37
N GLU A 225 9.44 -4.85 20.31
CA GLU A 225 8.45 -5.06 21.36
C GLU A 225 8.03 -6.54 21.46
N MET A 226 7.76 -7.20 20.33
CA MET A 226 7.43 -8.62 20.31
C MET A 226 8.58 -9.48 20.86
N VAL A 227 9.83 -9.14 20.54
CA VAL A 227 11.01 -9.84 21.09
C VAL A 227 11.11 -9.65 22.61
N LYS A 228 10.86 -8.45 23.14
CA LYS A 228 10.86 -8.22 24.60
C LYS A 228 9.85 -9.10 25.32
N GLU A 229 8.67 -9.25 24.75
CA GLU A 229 7.61 -10.10 25.31
C GLU A 229 8.03 -11.58 25.31
N LEU A 230 8.50 -12.09 24.17
CA LEU A 230 8.96 -13.48 24.05
C LEU A 230 10.18 -13.78 24.93
N LEU A 231 11.12 -12.84 25.09
CA LEU A 231 12.24 -12.99 26.02
C LEU A 231 11.77 -13.14 27.46
N THR A 232 10.81 -12.32 27.86
CA THR A 232 10.22 -12.38 29.21
C THR A 232 9.56 -13.74 29.44
N MET A 233 8.90 -14.27 28.43
CA MET A 233 8.35 -15.62 28.52
C MET A 233 9.42 -16.70 28.55
N ASP A 234 10.42 -16.66 27.68
CA ASP A 234 11.48 -17.68 27.64
C ASP A 234 12.27 -17.75 28.97
N ILE A 235 12.37 -16.64 29.71
CA ILE A 235 12.94 -16.61 31.06
C ILE A 235 12.02 -17.31 32.08
N LYS A 236 10.70 -17.10 31.99
CA LYS A 236 9.71 -17.65 32.95
C LYS A 236 9.33 -19.10 32.65
N ASN A 237 9.22 -19.45 31.38
CA ASN A 237 8.76 -20.73 30.86
C ASN A 237 9.53 -21.08 29.57
N PRO A 238 10.79 -21.55 29.71
CA PRO A 238 11.60 -21.94 28.57
C PRO A 238 10.97 -23.13 27.85
N ARG A 239 10.82 -23.02 26.52
CA ARG A 239 10.36 -24.14 25.69
C ARG A 239 11.41 -25.25 25.69
N ILE A 240 10.95 -26.49 25.82
CA ILE A 240 11.80 -27.70 25.77
C ILE A 240 11.41 -28.65 24.63
N SER A 241 10.25 -28.43 24.01
CA SER A 241 9.75 -29.19 22.86
C SER A 241 10.05 -28.47 21.56
N PRO A 242 10.28 -29.19 20.45
CA PRO A 242 10.38 -28.57 19.13
C PRO A 242 9.09 -27.85 18.72
N PHE A 243 9.17 -26.88 17.81
CA PHE A 243 8.00 -26.29 17.16
C PHE A 243 7.23 -27.33 16.36
N GLU A 244 5.92 -27.30 16.55
CA GLU A 244 4.95 -27.98 15.69
C GLU A 244 4.45 -26.99 14.65
N PHE A 245 4.09 -27.49 13.47
CA PHE A 245 3.54 -26.69 12.39
C PHE A 245 2.17 -27.23 12.02
N VAL A 246 1.23 -26.34 11.74
CA VAL A 246 -0.07 -26.64 11.15
C VAL A 246 -0.10 -26.23 9.68
N ASN A 247 -1.05 -26.78 8.93
CA ASN A 247 -1.16 -26.63 7.48
C ASN A 247 0.06 -27.17 6.70
N THR A 248 0.73 -28.18 7.26
CA THR A 248 1.68 -29.04 6.56
C THR A 248 0.89 -30.03 5.70
N ALA A 249 0.97 -29.94 4.37
CA ALA A 249 0.44 -30.98 3.48
C ALA A 249 1.35 -32.21 3.48
#